data_AF-A0A1Q6DQM0-F1
#
_entry.id   AF-A0A1Q6DQM0-F1
#
_cell.length_a   1.000
_cell.length_b   1.000
_cell.length_c   1.000
_cell.angle_alpha   90.00
_cell.angle_beta   90.00
_cell.angle_gamma   90.00
#
_symmetry.space_group_name_H-M   'P 1'
#
loop_
_entity.id
_entity.type
_entity.pdbx_description
1 polymer ?
#
loop_
_entity_poly.entity_id
_entity_poly.type
_entity_poly.pdbx_seq_one_letter_code
_entity_poly.pdbx_strand_id
1 'polypeptide(L)'
;MKKRTIILMAAVMLALCGCATMSSVFSGAAGEYETGMGYFNQGKFQEAANHFSKAVELDPEYGEAYLYLGRSYINLGRWKAALSPLRTAYRLAPTETRKEIGSILFDALLSAAVGQIKQGNFKESISYLKEGMTLHASSGKAQEMMFTALLGYGGQLLQSGNAAQAIGVYQEALGYNQGGVDAYIGLARAFLMNGNWLKAKETAAEALRRNPNSSDMNQLFRQMAAPPR
;
A
#
# COMPACT_ATOMS: atom_id res chain seq x y z
N MET A 1 29.64 -57.69 4.48
CA MET A 1 28.54 -57.54 3.51
C MET A 1 27.17 -57.29 4.16
N LYS A 2 26.76 -57.98 5.24
CA LYS A 2 25.42 -57.83 5.85
C LYS A 2 25.05 -56.43 6.41
N LYS A 3 26.01 -55.64 6.94
CA LYS A 3 25.73 -54.29 7.49
C LYS A 3 25.37 -53.24 6.44
N ARG A 4 25.93 -53.32 5.21
CA ARG A 4 25.61 -52.37 4.12
C ARG A 4 24.20 -52.61 3.56
N THR A 5 23.74 -53.86 3.54
CA THR A 5 22.41 -54.23 3.06
C THR A 5 21.30 -53.76 4.02
N ILE A 6 21.55 -53.78 5.33
CA ILE A 6 20.59 -53.30 6.35
C ILE A 6 20.42 -51.77 6.30
N ILE A 7 21.52 -51.04 6.08
CA ILE A 7 21.48 -49.57 5.94
C ILE A 7 20.74 -49.15 4.66
N LEU A 8 20.93 -49.89 3.56
CA LEU A 8 20.18 -49.64 2.31
C LEU A 8 18.67 -49.93 2.48
N MET A 9 18.29 -51.00 3.18
CA MET A 9 16.87 -51.29 3.43
C MET A 9 16.21 -50.27 4.38
N ALA A 10 16.92 -49.75 5.38
CA ALA A 10 16.41 -48.70 6.27
C ALA A 10 16.21 -47.35 5.54
N ALA A 11 17.10 -46.99 4.61
CA ALA A 11 16.97 -45.78 3.80
C ALA A 11 15.80 -45.86 2.80
N VAL A 12 15.50 -47.04 2.27
CA VAL A 12 14.36 -47.25 1.35
C VAL A 12 13.02 -47.23 2.09
N MET A 13 12.93 -47.70 3.34
CA MET A 13 11.70 -47.55 4.15
C MET A 13 11.41 -46.10 4.56
N LEU A 14 12.43 -45.29 4.85
CA LEU A 14 12.28 -43.86 5.16
C LEU A 14 11.87 -43.03 3.93
N ALA A 15 12.24 -43.45 2.72
CA ALA A 15 11.81 -42.82 1.48
C ALA A 15 10.35 -43.14 1.10
N LEU A 16 9.80 -44.27 1.54
CA LEU A 16 8.42 -44.68 1.25
C LEU A 16 7.38 -44.09 2.23
N CYS A 17 7.79 -43.67 3.44
CA CYS A 17 6.92 -42.95 4.37
C CYS A 17 6.78 -41.44 4.05
N GLY A 18 7.65 -40.87 3.21
CA GLY A 18 7.62 -39.45 2.86
C GLY A 18 6.51 -39.04 1.89
N CYS A 19 5.94 -39.98 1.13
CA CYS A 19 4.89 -39.67 0.14
C CYS A 19 3.46 -39.72 0.74
N ALA A 20 3.22 -40.47 1.81
CA ALA A 20 1.88 -40.58 2.40
C ALA A 20 1.50 -39.37 3.27
N THR A 21 2.49 -38.68 3.85
CA THR A 21 2.25 -37.48 4.67
C THR A 21 1.92 -36.26 3.81
N MET A 22 2.58 -36.11 2.66
CA MET A 22 2.33 -35.02 1.70
C MET A 22 0.86 -35.05 1.23
N SER A 23 0.35 -36.20 0.77
CA SER A 23 -1.06 -36.31 0.31
C SER A 23 -2.09 -36.00 1.40
N SER A 24 -1.81 -36.32 2.67
CA SER A 24 -2.71 -36.03 3.78
C SER A 24 -2.74 -34.54 4.17
N VAL A 25 -1.60 -33.85 4.07
CA VAL A 25 -1.49 -32.41 4.40
C VAL A 25 -2.22 -31.56 3.35
N PHE A 26 -2.14 -31.91 2.06
CA PHE A 26 -2.91 -31.23 1.00
C PHE A 26 -4.43 -31.40 1.16
N SER A 27 -4.89 -32.54 1.69
CA SER A 27 -6.33 -32.77 1.88
C SER A 27 -6.96 -31.87 2.95
N GLY A 28 -6.20 -31.48 3.97
CA GLY A 28 -6.67 -30.60 5.04
C GLY A 28 -6.85 -29.15 4.58
N ALA A 29 -5.87 -28.62 3.84
CA ALA A 29 -5.93 -27.26 3.32
C ALA A 29 -7.09 -27.08 2.32
N ALA A 30 -7.29 -28.05 1.42
CA ALA A 30 -8.42 -28.09 0.50
C ALA A 30 -9.77 -28.12 1.22
N GLY A 31 -9.92 -28.94 2.26
CA GLY A 31 -11.16 -29.01 3.04
C GLY A 31 -11.48 -27.72 3.80
N GLU A 32 -10.48 -27.07 4.41
CA GLU A 32 -10.65 -25.75 5.03
C GLU A 32 -10.99 -24.68 3.98
N TYR A 33 -10.37 -24.72 2.80
CA TYR A 33 -10.70 -23.83 1.69
C TYR A 33 -12.15 -24.01 1.21
N GLU A 34 -12.60 -25.24 0.97
CA GLU A 34 -13.98 -25.55 0.55
C GLU A 34 -15.01 -25.08 1.58
N THR A 35 -14.73 -25.30 2.88
CA THR A 35 -15.57 -24.81 3.97
C THR A 35 -15.62 -23.28 3.98
N GLY A 36 -14.46 -22.64 3.82
CA GLY A 36 -14.35 -21.18 3.69
C GLY A 36 -15.16 -20.63 2.52
N MET A 37 -15.11 -21.29 1.36
CA MET A 37 -15.93 -20.96 0.19
C MET A 37 -17.43 -21.08 0.49
N GLY A 38 -17.84 -22.10 1.24
CA GLY A 38 -19.22 -22.26 1.70
C GLY A 38 -19.72 -21.06 2.53
N TYR A 39 -18.90 -20.58 3.47
CA TYR A 39 -19.21 -19.37 4.25
C TYR A 39 -19.14 -18.10 3.40
N PHE A 40 -18.16 -17.98 2.50
CA PHE A 40 -17.99 -16.84 1.63
C PHE A 40 -19.22 -16.62 0.73
N ASN A 41 -19.73 -17.70 0.13
CA ASN A 41 -20.93 -17.67 -0.71
C ASN A 41 -22.20 -17.32 0.06
N GLN A 42 -22.22 -17.53 1.39
CA GLN A 42 -23.30 -17.10 2.29
C GLN A 42 -23.14 -15.65 2.77
N GLY A 43 -22.07 -14.94 2.36
CA GLY A 43 -21.75 -13.60 2.85
C GLY A 43 -21.21 -13.57 4.29
N LYS A 44 -20.90 -14.73 4.88
CA LYS A 44 -20.33 -14.87 6.22
C LYS A 44 -18.82 -14.71 6.17
N PHE A 45 -18.37 -13.49 5.87
CA PHE A 45 -16.98 -13.22 5.53
C PHE A 45 -15.99 -13.41 6.69
N GLN A 46 -16.43 -13.24 7.94
CA GLN A 46 -15.56 -13.45 9.10
C GLN A 46 -15.25 -14.94 9.30
N GLU A 47 -16.26 -15.79 9.18
CA GLU A 47 -16.12 -17.24 9.23
C GLU A 47 -15.32 -17.75 8.03
N ALA A 48 -15.59 -17.23 6.83
CA ALA A 48 -14.81 -17.52 5.63
C ALA A 48 -13.32 -17.19 5.84
N ALA A 49 -13.00 -16.00 6.37
CA ALA A 49 -11.63 -15.60 6.67
C ALA A 49 -10.94 -16.52 7.69
N ASN A 50 -11.67 -17.04 8.67
CA ASN A 50 -11.11 -17.98 9.65
C ASN A 50 -10.71 -19.31 8.98
N HIS A 51 -11.57 -19.83 8.10
CA HIS A 51 -11.30 -21.06 7.35
C HIS A 51 -10.19 -20.89 6.32
N PHE A 52 -10.19 -19.79 5.56
CA PHE A 52 -9.09 -19.50 4.64
C PHE A 52 -7.76 -19.28 5.36
N SER A 53 -7.76 -18.67 6.55
CA SER A 53 -6.55 -18.54 7.39
C SER A 53 -5.96 -19.90 7.75
N LYS A 54 -6.80 -20.86 8.15
CA LYS A 54 -6.35 -22.24 8.42
C LYS A 54 -5.85 -22.93 7.16
N ALA A 55 -6.52 -22.73 6.02
CA ALA A 55 -6.08 -23.31 4.75
C ALA A 55 -4.67 -22.85 4.38
N VAL A 56 -4.34 -21.57 4.56
CA VAL A 56 -2.99 -21.04 4.26
C VAL A 56 -1.94 -21.40 5.33
N GLU A 57 -2.35 -21.70 6.56
CA GLU A 57 -1.47 -22.27 7.59
C GLU A 57 -1.09 -23.72 7.26
N LEU A 58 -2.04 -24.50 6.72
CA LEU A 58 -1.85 -25.89 6.33
C LEU A 58 -1.07 -26.03 5.03
N ASP A 59 -1.34 -25.15 4.05
CA ASP A 59 -0.59 -25.06 2.79
C ASP A 59 -0.22 -23.60 2.47
N PRO A 60 1.01 -23.17 2.80
CA PRO A 60 1.50 -21.82 2.52
C PRO A 60 1.63 -21.47 1.03
N GLU A 61 1.50 -22.43 0.11
CA GLU A 61 1.56 -22.20 -1.34
C GLU A 61 0.16 -22.23 -1.99
N TYR A 62 -0.91 -22.34 -1.19
CA TYR A 62 -2.29 -22.33 -1.68
C TYR A 62 -2.77 -20.91 -2.05
N GLY A 63 -2.42 -20.47 -3.25
CA GLY A 63 -2.69 -19.11 -3.76
C GLY A 63 -4.17 -18.68 -3.71
N GLU A 64 -5.10 -19.57 -4.05
CA GLU A 64 -6.54 -19.30 -4.00
C GLU A 64 -7.03 -19.02 -2.58
N ALA A 65 -6.55 -19.77 -1.59
CA ALA A 65 -6.92 -19.54 -0.19
C ALA A 65 -6.48 -18.14 0.28
N TYR A 66 -5.27 -17.69 -0.10
CA TYR A 66 -4.83 -16.32 0.14
C TYR A 66 -5.70 -15.27 -0.57
N LEU A 67 -6.09 -15.52 -1.82
CA LEU A 67 -6.95 -14.61 -2.58
C LEU A 67 -8.29 -14.42 -1.87
N TYR A 68 -8.94 -15.52 -1.48
CA TYR A 68 -10.24 -15.46 -0.83
C TYR A 68 -10.17 -15.01 0.63
N LEU A 69 -9.05 -15.22 1.34
CA LEU A 69 -8.77 -14.56 2.61
C LEU A 69 -8.74 -13.03 2.45
N GLY A 70 -8.01 -12.56 1.44
CA GLY A 70 -7.95 -11.14 1.07
C GLY A 70 -9.32 -10.56 0.72
N ARG A 71 -10.08 -11.24 -0.15
CA ARG A 71 -11.44 -10.85 -0.52
C ARG A 71 -12.39 -10.84 0.68
N SER A 72 -12.24 -11.78 1.62
CA SER A 72 -13.04 -11.80 2.85
C SER A 72 -12.77 -10.56 3.70
N TYR A 73 -11.50 -10.16 3.86
CA TYR A 73 -11.16 -8.92 4.55
C TYR A 73 -11.65 -7.67 3.84
N ILE A 74 -11.63 -7.64 2.50
CA ILE A 74 -12.23 -6.55 1.70
C ILE A 74 -13.73 -6.41 2.02
N ASN A 75 -14.48 -7.51 1.99
CA ASN A 75 -15.93 -7.49 2.26
C ASN A 75 -16.26 -7.09 3.71
N LEU A 76 -15.34 -7.33 4.66
CA LEU A 76 -15.43 -6.84 6.03
C LEU A 76 -15.01 -5.37 6.19
N GLY A 77 -14.61 -4.68 5.11
CA GLY A 77 -14.07 -3.32 5.13
C GLY A 77 -12.67 -3.21 5.76
N ARG A 78 -12.00 -4.34 5.99
CA ARG A 78 -10.67 -4.43 6.63
C ARG A 78 -9.56 -4.36 5.58
N TRP A 79 -9.51 -3.26 4.83
CA TRP A 79 -8.60 -3.07 3.69
C TRP A 79 -7.12 -3.32 4.02
N LYS A 80 -6.63 -2.82 5.16
CA LYS A 80 -5.23 -3.02 5.58
C LYS A 80 -4.91 -4.50 5.86
N ALA A 81 -5.86 -5.24 6.44
CA ALA A 81 -5.69 -6.67 6.71
C ALA A 81 -5.69 -7.50 5.42
N ALA A 82 -6.39 -7.04 4.38
CA ALA A 82 -6.43 -7.70 3.07
C ALA A 82 -5.08 -7.64 2.33
N LEU A 83 -4.21 -6.67 2.62
CA LEU A 83 -2.99 -6.45 1.84
C LEU A 83 -2.01 -7.62 1.89
N SER A 84 -1.75 -8.19 3.08
CA SER A 84 -0.78 -9.27 3.21
C SER A 84 -1.23 -10.54 2.46
N PRO A 85 -2.46 -11.04 2.64
CA PRO A 85 -2.94 -12.18 1.85
C PRO A 85 -2.94 -11.90 0.34
N LEU A 86 -3.40 -10.72 -0.10
CA LEU A 86 -3.47 -10.39 -1.53
C LEU A 86 -2.09 -10.28 -2.18
N ARG A 87 -1.08 -9.76 -1.48
CA ARG A 87 0.32 -9.76 -1.96
C ARG A 87 0.84 -11.18 -2.15
N THR A 88 0.57 -12.08 -1.20
CA THR A 88 0.95 -13.49 -1.32
C THR A 88 0.21 -14.16 -2.48
N ALA A 89 -1.10 -13.96 -2.59
CA ALA A 89 -1.88 -14.44 -3.73
C ALA A 89 -1.30 -13.96 -5.06
N TYR A 90 -0.95 -12.67 -5.17
CA TYR A 90 -0.36 -12.09 -6.38
C TYR A 90 1.00 -12.72 -6.73
N ARG A 91 1.84 -12.99 -5.72
CA ARG A 91 3.15 -13.66 -5.88
C ARG A 91 3.01 -15.10 -6.37
N LEU A 92 2.06 -15.84 -5.80
CA LEU A 92 1.80 -17.25 -6.13
C LEU A 92 1.00 -17.42 -7.43
N ALA A 93 0.32 -16.37 -7.88
CA ALA A 93 -0.56 -16.43 -9.04
C ALA A 93 0.17 -16.84 -10.33
N PRO A 94 -0.42 -17.78 -11.09
CA PRO A 94 -0.10 -17.97 -12.51
C PRO A 94 -0.19 -16.66 -13.28
N THR A 95 0.60 -16.53 -14.35
CA THR A 95 0.67 -15.30 -15.17
C THR A 95 -0.70 -14.83 -15.64
N GLU A 96 -1.58 -15.76 -16.01
CA GLU A 96 -2.91 -15.47 -16.56
C GLU A 96 -3.85 -14.82 -15.52
N THR A 97 -3.82 -15.27 -14.26
CA THR A 97 -4.69 -14.76 -13.19
C THR A 97 -4.03 -13.64 -12.38
N ARG A 98 -2.71 -13.47 -12.49
CA ARG A 98 -1.94 -12.44 -11.79
C ARG A 98 -2.47 -11.04 -12.05
N LYS A 99 -2.90 -10.73 -13.28
CA LYS A 99 -3.45 -9.41 -13.63
C LYS A 99 -4.76 -9.12 -12.89
N GLU A 100 -5.64 -10.11 -12.76
CA GLU A 100 -6.89 -9.96 -12.02
C GLU A 100 -6.61 -9.74 -10.53
N ILE A 101 -5.73 -10.57 -9.94
CA ILE A 101 -5.33 -10.44 -8.55
C ILE A 101 -4.64 -9.10 -8.28
N GLY A 102 -3.83 -8.62 -9.23
CA GLY A 102 -3.20 -7.30 -9.19
C GLY A 102 -4.22 -6.17 -9.13
N SER A 103 -5.33 -6.28 -9.86
CA SER A 103 -6.42 -5.29 -9.83
C SER A 103 -7.11 -5.25 -8.46
N ILE A 104 -7.32 -6.42 -7.84
CA ILE A 104 -7.92 -6.52 -6.50
C ILE A 104 -6.97 -5.96 -5.43
N LEU A 105 -5.68 -6.29 -5.52
CA LEU A 105 -4.64 -5.76 -4.64
C LEU A 105 -4.55 -4.23 -4.78
N PHE A 106 -4.63 -3.72 -6.02
CA PHE A 106 -4.65 -2.28 -6.28
C PHE A 106 -5.82 -1.58 -5.59
N ASP A 107 -7.05 -2.11 -5.72
CA ASP A 107 -8.22 -1.54 -5.06
C ASP A 107 -8.11 -1.55 -3.53
N ALA A 108 -7.54 -2.63 -2.97
CA ALA A 108 -7.27 -2.74 -1.55
C ALA A 108 -6.22 -1.72 -1.09
N LEU A 109 -5.14 -1.53 -1.86
CA LEU A 109 -4.10 -0.54 -1.60
C LEU A 109 -4.65 0.90 -1.63
N LEU A 110 -5.48 1.23 -2.62
CA LEU A 110 -6.12 2.54 -2.69
C LEU A 110 -7.04 2.78 -1.49
N SER A 111 -7.86 1.79 -1.13
CA SER A 111 -8.78 1.91 -0.01
C SER A 111 -8.04 2.02 1.33
N ALA A 112 -6.96 1.25 1.51
CA ALA A 112 -6.08 1.36 2.67
C ALA A 112 -5.39 2.74 2.72
N ALA A 113 -4.90 3.25 1.59
CA ALA A 113 -4.27 4.57 1.49
C ALA A 113 -5.24 5.69 1.91
N VAL A 114 -6.48 5.66 1.40
CA VAL A 114 -7.53 6.61 1.83
C VAL A 114 -7.77 6.54 3.33
N GLY A 115 -7.83 5.34 3.90
CA GLY A 115 -7.96 5.15 5.35
C GLY A 115 -6.79 5.75 6.13
N GLN A 116 -5.56 5.65 5.63
CA GLN A 116 -4.37 6.22 6.26
C GLN A 116 -4.31 7.75 6.12
N ILE A 117 -4.71 8.31 4.96
CA ILE A 117 -4.84 9.77 4.78
C ILE A 117 -5.78 10.36 5.85
N LYS A 118 -6.95 9.74 6.05
CA LYS A 118 -7.93 10.21 7.05
C LYS A 118 -7.40 10.18 8.47
N GLN A 119 -6.48 9.26 8.77
CA GLN A 119 -5.83 9.14 10.07
C GLN A 119 -4.58 10.04 10.21
N GLY A 120 -4.18 10.76 9.17
CA GLY A 120 -2.94 11.54 9.15
C GLY A 120 -1.67 10.70 8.96
N ASN A 121 -1.80 9.40 8.68
CA ASN A 121 -0.68 8.48 8.48
C ASN A 121 -0.15 8.56 7.03
N PHE A 122 0.26 9.75 6.61
CA PHE A 122 0.57 10.04 5.22
C PHE A 122 1.73 9.21 4.64
N LYS A 123 2.77 8.90 5.43
CA LYS A 123 3.88 8.05 4.98
C LYS A 123 3.41 6.66 4.56
N GLU A 124 2.56 6.04 5.37
CA GLU A 124 2.03 4.71 5.09
C GLU A 124 1.12 4.77 3.85
N SER A 125 0.28 5.80 3.74
CA SER A 125 -0.51 6.04 2.52
C SER A 125 0.35 6.16 1.27
N ILE A 126 1.41 6.97 1.30
CA ILE A 126 2.32 7.16 0.16
C ILE A 126 2.95 5.81 -0.24
N SER A 127 3.34 4.99 0.74
CA SER A 127 3.87 3.65 0.46
C SER A 127 2.86 2.77 -0.30
N TYR A 128 1.60 2.73 0.15
CA TYR A 128 0.56 1.94 -0.51
C TYR A 128 0.25 2.46 -1.92
N LEU A 129 0.24 3.77 -2.11
CA LEU A 129 0.01 4.38 -3.42
C LEU A 129 1.16 4.09 -4.38
N LYS A 130 2.42 4.18 -3.92
CA LYS A 130 3.60 3.82 -4.73
C LYS A 130 3.53 2.36 -5.18
N GLU A 131 3.19 1.45 -4.27
CA GLU A 131 2.99 0.04 -4.60
C GLU A 131 1.84 -0.14 -5.60
N GLY A 132 0.69 0.47 -5.38
CA GLY A 132 -0.46 0.36 -6.28
C GLY A 132 -0.14 0.86 -7.69
N MET A 133 0.65 1.93 -7.81
CA MET A 133 1.11 2.43 -9.10
C MET A 133 2.08 1.48 -9.82
N THR A 134 2.74 0.53 -9.14
CA THR A 134 3.49 -0.53 -9.83
C THR A 134 2.58 -1.53 -10.54
N LEU A 135 1.34 -1.68 -10.08
CA LEU A 135 0.33 -2.56 -10.68
C LEU A 135 -0.43 -1.83 -11.80
N HIS A 136 -0.77 -0.56 -11.58
CA HIS A 136 -1.49 0.28 -12.53
C HIS A 136 -0.88 1.69 -12.61
N ALA A 137 0.23 1.83 -13.35
CA ALA A 137 1.04 3.05 -13.40
C ALA A 137 0.29 4.30 -13.88
N SER A 138 -0.72 4.14 -14.74
CA SER A 138 -1.47 5.24 -15.34
C SER A 138 -2.79 5.55 -14.61
N SER A 139 -2.96 5.11 -13.36
CA SER A 139 -4.18 5.40 -12.61
C SER A 139 -4.22 6.87 -12.15
N GLY A 140 -5.06 7.68 -12.79
CA GLY A 140 -5.28 9.07 -12.40
C GLY A 140 -5.78 9.22 -10.95
N LYS A 141 -6.61 8.28 -10.49
CA LYS A 141 -7.08 8.24 -9.09
C LYS A 141 -5.94 8.04 -8.10
N ALA A 142 -4.97 7.16 -8.41
CA ALA A 142 -3.79 6.97 -7.57
C ALA A 142 -2.90 8.22 -7.54
N GLN A 143 -2.74 8.89 -8.68
CA GLN A 143 -1.97 10.14 -8.79
C GLN A 143 -2.61 11.28 -7.97
N GLU A 144 -3.94 11.42 -8.02
CA GLU A 144 -4.69 12.40 -7.23
C GLU A 144 -4.56 12.15 -5.72
N MET A 145 -4.70 10.88 -5.31
CA MET A 145 -4.48 10.48 -3.91
C MET A 145 -3.04 10.69 -3.46
N MET A 146 -2.06 10.45 -4.35
CA MET A 146 -0.65 10.69 -4.07
C MET A 146 -0.38 12.16 -3.83
N PHE A 147 -0.91 13.04 -4.70
CA PHE A 147 -0.85 14.48 -4.51
C PHE A 147 -1.41 14.89 -3.13
N THR A 148 -2.60 14.39 -2.79
CA THR A 148 -3.26 14.69 -1.50
C THR A 148 -2.43 14.19 -0.30
N ALA A 149 -1.89 12.98 -0.37
CA ALA A 149 -1.07 12.42 0.69
C ALA A 149 0.25 13.19 0.87
N LEU A 150 0.89 13.62 -0.22
CA LEU A 150 2.12 14.42 -0.19
C LEU A 150 1.86 15.81 0.37
N LEU A 151 0.73 16.46 0.04
CA LEU A 151 0.35 17.74 0.66
C LEU A 151 0.24 17.63 2.17
N GLY A 152 -0.48 16.61 2.64
CA GLY A 152 -0.66 16.35 4.08
C GLY A 152 0.68 16.04 4.77
N TYR A 153 1.52 15.21 4.15
CA TYR A 153 2.83 14.88 4.69
C TYR A 153 3.76 16.10 4.76
N GLY A 154 3.80 16.92 3.70
CA GLY A 154 4.54 18.17 3.67
C GLY A 154 4.09 19.12 4.78
N GLY A 155 2.78 19.21 5.03
CA GLY A 155 2.22 20.02 6.11
C GLY A 155 2.68 19.56 7.49
N GLN A 156 2.67 18.24 7.74
CA GLN A 156 3.16 17.65 8.98
C GLN A 156 4.65 17.91 9.19
N LEU A 157 5.46 17.84 8.12
CA LEU A 157 6.88 18.15 8.19
C LEU A 157 7.12 19.62 8.55
N LEU A 158 6.36 20.56 7.97
CA LEU A 158 6.44 21.97 8.34
C LEU A 158 6.08 22.22 9.80
N GLN A 159 5.00 21.60 10.29
CA GLN A 159 4.61 21.69 11.70
C GLN A 159 5.71 21.17 12.64
N SER A 160 6.47 20.18 12.18
CA SER A 160 7.58 19.59 12.93
C SER A 160 8.92 20.33 12.74
N GLY A 161 8.95 21.45 12.02
CA GLY A 161 10.16 22.22 11.72
C GLY A 161 11.07 21.61 10.64
N ASN A 162 10.69 20.50 10.00
CA ASN A 162 11.47 19.77 9.01
C ASN A 162 11.34 20.39 7.60
N ALA A 163 11.66 21.68 7.48
CA ALA A 163 11.44 22.47 6.27
C ALA A 163 12.18 21.93 5.03
N ALA A 164 13.42 21.49 5.18
CA ALA A 164 14.22 20.93 4.09
C ALA A 164 13.55 19.69 3.45
N GLN A 165 13.00 18.80 4.28
CA GLN A 165 12.29 17.62 3.79
C GLN A 165 10.94 17.99 3.15
N ALA A 166 10.23 18.96 3.74
CA ALA A 166 8.96 19.44 3.21
C ALA A 166 9.11 20.00 1.78
N ILE A 167 10.21 20.70 1.48
CA ILE A 167 10.52 21.19 0.13
C ILE A 167 10.48 20.04 -0.89
N GLY A 168 11.20 18.95 -0.63
CA GLY A 168 11.24 17.79 -1.54
C GLY A 168 9.87 17.14 -1.71
N VAL A 169 9.09 17.02 -0.63
CA VAL A 169 7.75 16.44 -0.66
C VAL A 169 6.78 17.28 -1.49
N TYR A 170 6.79 18.61 -1.36
CA TYR A 170 5.93 19.47 -2.18
C TYR A 170 6.36 19.52 -3.64
N GLN A 171 7.66 19.43 -3.92
CA GLN A 171 8.15 19.29 -5.29
C GLN A 171 7.69 17.97 -5.92
N GLU A 172 7.75 16.86 -5.17
CA GLU A 172 7.19 15.57 -5.61
C GLU A 172 5.68 15.71 -5.88
N ALA A 173 4.92 16.40 -5.01
CA ALA A 173 3.50 16.63 -5.21
C ALA A 173 3.21 17.35 -6.54
N LEU A 174 3.96 18.41 -6.86
CA LEU A 174 3.83 19.14 -8.12
C LEU A 174 4.15 18.28 -9.36
N GLY A 175 4.92 17.20 -9.20
CA GLY A 175 5.13 16.21 -10.25
C GLY A 175 3.86 15.45 -10.63
N TYR A 176 2.94 15.23 -9.68
CA TYR A 176 1.64 14.58 -9.92
C TYR A 176 0.56 15.56 -10.35
N ASN A 177 0.56 16.77 -9.80
CA ASN A 177 -0.38 17.82 -10.19
C ASN A 177 0.32 19.19 -10.24
N GLN A 178 0.78 19.56 -11.43
CA GLN A 178 1.41 20.85 -11.69
C GLN A 178 0.44 22.02 -11.49
N GLY A 179 -0.88 21.77 -11.50
CA GLY A 179 -1.95 22.73 -11.26
C GLY A 179 -2.19 23.07 -9.78
N GLY A 180 -1.68 22.25 -8.87
CA GLY A 180 -2.04 22.26 -7.45
C GLY A 180 -1.52 23.48 -6.70
N VAL A 181 -2.35 24.51 -6.53
CA VAL A 181 -1.99 25.75 -5.83
C VAL A 181 -1.52 25.48 -4.40
N ASP A 182 -2.19 24.60 -3.66
CA ASP A 182 -1.84 24.27 -2.27
C ASP A 182 -0.40 23.73 -2.11
N ALA A 183 0.13 23.02 -3.13
CA ALA A 183 1.50 22.55 -3.11
C ALA A 183 2.49 23.70 -3.27
N TYR A 184 2.20 24.69 -4.12
CA TYR A 184 3.01 25.91 -4.21
C TYR A 184 2.97 26.72 -2.91
N ILE A 185 1.80 26.83 -2.28
CA ILE A 185 1.64 27.48 -0.96
C ILE A 185 2.54 26.80 0.08
N GLY A 186 2.43 25.47 0.20
CA GLY A 186 3.24 24.67 1.11
C GLY A 186 4.74 24.78 0.82
N LEU A 187 5.13 24.72 -0.46
CA LEU A 187 6.52 24.84 -0.91
C LEU A 187 7.11 26.22 -0.60
N ALA A 188 6.34 27.30 -0.82
CA ALA A 188 6.78 28.65 -0.49
C ALA A 188 6.99 28.82 1.03
N ARG A 189 6.09 28.27 1.85
CA ARG A 189 6.26 28.22 3.31
C ARG A 189 7.50 27.40 3.70
N ALA A 190 7.73 26.27 3.05
CA ALA A 190 8.90 25.43 3.29
C ALA A 190 10.21 26.15 2.96
N PHE A 191 10.28 26.84 1.82
CA PHE A 191 11.44 27.67 1.47
C PHE A 191 11.68 28.79 2.47
N LEU A 192 10.62 29.47 2.92
CA LEU A 192 10.72 30.54 3.91
C LEU A 192 11.29 30.01 5.24
N MET A 193 10.74 28.91 5.76
CA MET A 193 11.22 28.26 6.99
C MET A 193 12.66 27.75 6.87
N ASN A 194 13.08 27.36 5.67
CA ASN A 194 14.45 26.93 5.37
C ASN A 194 15.40 28.10 5.05
N GLY A 195 14.98 29.36 5.23
CA GLY A 195 15.80 30.56 4.96
C GLY A 195 16.02 30.88 3.48
N ASN A 196 15.44 30.11 2.56
CA ASN A 196 15.55 30.31 1.11
C ASN A 196 14.54 31.36 0.61
N TRP A 197 14.70 32.60 1.06
CA TRP A 197 13.71 33.67 0.86
C TRP A 197 13.43 33.98 -0.63
N LEU A 198 14.46 34.01 -1.48
CA LEU A 198 14.28 34.27 -2.92
C LEU A 198 13.34 33.25 -3.56
N LYS A 199 13.62 31.95 -3.37
CA LYS A 199 12.77 30.86 -3.87
C LYS A 199 11.38 30.90 -3.26
N ALA A 200 11.26 31.29 -1.99
CA ALA A 200 9.97 31.42 -1.33
C ALA A 200 9.10 32.48 -2.02
N LYS A 201 9.66 33.65 -2.35
CA LYS A 201 8.97 34.73 -3.06
C LYS A 201 8.58 34.35 -4.48
N GLU A 202 9.49 33.71 -5.23
CA GLU A 202 9.21 33.20 -6.58
C GLU A 202 8.08 32.19 -6.59
N THR A 203 8.11 31.23 -5.65
CA THR A 203 7.10 30.17 -5.52
C THR A 203 5.74 30.77 -5.11
N ALA A 204 5.72 31.73 -4.19
CA ALA A 204 4.50 32.43 -3.81
C ALA A 204 3.89 33.25 -4.95
N ALA A 205 4.72 33.87 -5.80
CA ALA A 205 4.26 34.59 -6.98
C ALA A 205 3.61 33.62 -7.99
N GLU A 206 4.17 32.43 -8.17
CA GLU A 206 3.58 31.40 -9.01
C GLU A 206 2.22 30.92 -8.48
N ALA A 207 2.09 30.71 -7.17
CA ALA A 207 0.82 30.37 -6.54
C ALA A 207 -0.25 31.46 -6.80
N LEU A 208 0.11 32.74 -6.67
CA LEU A 208 -0.79 33.86 -6.90
C LEU A 208 -1.19 34.02 -8.38
N ARG A 209 -0.26 33.77 -9.32
CA ARG A 209 -0.60 33.76 -10.76
C ARG A 209 -1.69 32.76 -11.09
N ARG A 210 -1.70 31.62 -10.40
CA ARG A 210 -2.68 30.54 -10.59
C ARG A 210 -3.99 30.80 -9.87
N ASN A 211 -3.93 31.40 -8.67
CA ASN A 211 -5.09 31.80 -7.91
C ASN A 211 -4.92 33.22 -7.32
N PRO A 212 -5.28 34.27 -8.07
CA PRO A 212 -5.05 35.66 -7.68
C PRO A 212 -5.78 36.11 -6.41
N ASN A 213 -6.84 35.41 -6.01
CA ASN A 213 -7.70 35.80 -4.88
C ASN A 213 -7.39 35.01 -3.60
N SER A 214 -6.24 34.33 -3.51
CA SER A 214 -5.86 33.58 -2.32
C SER A 214 -5.49 34.50 -1.14
N SER A 215 -6.32 34.53 -0.10
CA SER A 215 -6.05 35.25 1.16
C SER A 215 -4.75 34.79 1.84
N ASP A 216 -4.46 33.50 1.74
CA ASP A 216 -3.28 32.86 2.33
C ASP A 216 -1.99 33.37 1.68
N MET A 217 -2.02 33.66 0.38
CA MET A 217 -0.90 34.25 -0.35
C MET A 217 -0.65 35.69 0.05
N ASN A 218 -1.70 36.49 0.24
CA ASN A 218 -1.56 37.86 0.72
C ASN A 218 -0.94 37.93 2.13
N GLN A 219 -1.23 36.95 2.99
CA GLN A 219 -0.56 36.84 4.29
C GLN A 219 0.90 36.41 4.14
N LEU A 220 1.17 35.40 3.31
CA LEU A 220 2.52 34.90 3.08
C LEU A 220 3.45 35.97 2.49
N PHE A 221 2.97 36.78 1.54
CA PHE A 221 3.73 37.90 0.99
C PHE A 221 4.05 38.98 2.01
N ARG A 222 3.14 39.26 2.96
CA ARG A 222 3.42 40.19 4.06
C ARG A 222 4.56 39.68 4.95
N GLN A 223 4.59 38.38 5.24
CA GLN A 223 5.71 37.76 5.97
C GLN A 223 7.03 37.84 5.20
N MET A 224 6.96 37.86 3.87
CA MET A 224 8.12 37.97 2.98
C MET A 224 8.51 39.41 2.63
N ALA A 225 7.83 40.43 3.16
CA ALA A 225 8.07 41.84 2.80
C ALA A 225 9.24 42.47 3.57
N ALA A 226 9.74 41.84 4.63
CA ALA A 226 10.91 42.28 5.38
C ALA A 226 11.94 41.13 5.45
N PRO A 227 13.20 41.33 4.99
CA PRO A 227 14.26 40.37 5.22
C PRO A 227 14.38 40.02 6.70
N PRO A 228 14.66 38.77 7.08
CA PRO A 228 15.34 38.54 8.34
C PRO A 228 16.69 39.29 8.29
N ARG A 229 16.97 40.08 9.32
CA ARG A 229 18.22 40.84 9.48
C ARG A 229 19.41 39.91 9.66
#